data_AF-A0A059LIW3-F1
#
_entry.id   AF-A0A059LIW3-F1
#
_cell.length_a   1.000
_cell.length_b   1.000
_cell.length_c   1.000
_cell.angle_alpha   90.00
_cell.angle_beta   90.00
_cell.angle_gamma   90.00
#
_symmetry.space_group_name_H-M   'P 1'
#
loop_
_entity.id
_entity.type
_entity.pdbx_description
1 polymer ?
#
loop_
_entity_poly.entity_id
_entity_poly.type
_entity_poly.pdbx_seq_one_letter_code
_entity_poly.pdbx_strand_id
1 'polypeptide(L)'
;MVLQELKRSDDSTKVYKVIGPALVPQDMFEATSNVEKRLEYIGNEISRLDAQLKSNEDKQAKKRQGIERMQQEFQSLQESIAAA
;
A
#
# COMPACT_ATOMS: atom_id res chain seq x y z
N MET A 1 8.25 0.15 18.38
CA MET A 1 9.59 0.37 18.93
C MET A 1 9.85 1.85 19.20
N VAL A 2 10.15 2.70 18.21
CA VAL A 2 10.51 4.12 18.45
C VAL A 2 9.41 4.95 19.14
N LEU A 3 8.15 4.86 18.69
CA LEU A 3 7.05 5.60 19.34
C LEU A 3 6.83 5.17 20.80
N GLN A 4 7.02 3.88 21.09
CA GLN A 4 6.88 3.35 22.45
C GLN A 4 8.03 3.82 23.34
N GLU A 5 9.25 3.96 22.80
CA GLU A 5 10.39 4.52 23.52
C GLU A 5 10.18 5.99 23.85
N LEU A 6 9.70 6.80 22.88
CA LEU A 6 9.35 8.20 23.12
C LEU A 6 8.27 8.34 24.21
N LYS A 7 7.23 7.50 24.18
CA LYS A 7 6.17 7.50 25.20
C LYS A 7 6.63 7.05 26.59
N ARG A 8 7.76 6.34 26.70
CA ARG A 8 8.34 5.89 27.97
C ARG A 8 9.42 6.82 28.51
N SER A 9 9.82 7.81 27.72
CA SER A 9 10.87 8.76 28.07
C SER A 9 10.32 9.84 29.01
N ASP A 10 11.19 10.41 29.84
CA ASP A 10 10.84 11.48 30.78
C ASP A 10 11.16 12.87 30.21
N ASP A 11 10.70 13.93 30.88
CA ASP A 11 10.91 15.33 30.49
C ASP A 11 12.40 15.75 30.49
N SER A 12 13.28 14.95 31.09
CA SER A 12 14.73 15.20 31.11
C SER A 12 15.45 14.59 29.90
N THR A 13 14.77 13.72 29.16
CA THR A 13 15.33 12.97 28.04
C THR A 13 15.50 13.87 26.82
N LYS A 14 16.75 13.99 26.35
CA LYS A 14 17.06 14.76 25.13
C LYS A 14 16.85 13.89 23.90
N VAL A 15 15.98 14.33 23.01
CA VAL A 15 15.76 13.69 21.71
C VAL A 15 16.59 14.40 20.65
N TYR A 16 17.17 13.61 19.74
CA TYR A 16 17.92 14.13 18.62
C TYR A 16 17.42 13.52 17.32
N LYS A 17 17.43 14.32 16.25
CA LYS A 17 17.06 13.93 14.90
C LYS A 17 18.28 14.00 13.99
N VAL A 18 18.54 12.91 13.27
CA VAL A 18 19.58 12.87 12.24
C VAL A 18 19.04 13.54 10.98
N ILE A 19 19.73 14.59 10.52
CA ILE A 19 19.45 15.29 9.26
C ILE A 19 20.74 15.32 8.45
N GLY A 20 20.82 14.46 7.44
CA GLY A 20 22.06 14.27 6.67
C GLY A 20 23.22 13.84 7.59
N PRO A 21 24.39 14.49 7.53
CA PRO A 21 25.52 14.18 8.42
C PRO A 21 25.40 14.81 9.83
N ALA A 22 24.35 15.58 10.12
CA ALA A 22 24.22 16.31 11.37
C ALA A 22 23.19 15.68 12.33
N LEU A 23 23.47 15.79 13.63
CA LEU A 23 22.56 15.39 14.71
C LEU A 23 22.01 16.64 15.40
N VAL A 24 20.70 16.88 15.28
CA VAL A 24 20.06 18.13 15.72
C VAL A 24 19.14 17.86 16.92
N PRO A 25 19.22 18.63 18.01
CA PRO A 25 18.27 18.54 19.12
C PRO A 25 16.83 18.75 18.64
N GLN A 26 15.93 17.91 19.11
CA GLN A 26 14.52 17.95 18.74
C GLN A 26 13.67 17.96 20.00
N ASP A 27 12.62 18.79 19.99
CA ASP A 27 11.61 18.77 21.03
C ASP A 27 10.89 17.41 21.09
N MET A 28 10.64 16.91 22.31
CA MET A 28 10.04 15.59 22.56
C MET A 28 8.63 15.49 21.98
N PHE A 29 7.83 16.54 22.11
CA PHE A 29 6.47 16.57 21.57
C PHE A 29 6.50 16.58 20.04
N GLU A 30 7.38 17.40 19.44
CA GLU A 30 7.56 17.43 17.99
C GLU A 30 8.06 16.09 17.44
N ALA A 31 9.01 15.43 18.12
CA ALA A 31 9.50 14.11 17.75
C ALA A 31 8.38 13.05 17.78
N THR A 32 7.59 13.04 18.85
CA THR A 32 6.46 12.11 19.01
C THR A 32 5.41 12.33 17.93
N SER A 33 4.98 13.57 17.73
CA SER A 33 3.98 13.92 16.70
C SER A 33 4.45 13.56 15.29
N ASN A 34 5.73 13.79 14.97
CA ASN A 34 6.29 13.41 13.67
C ASN A 34 6.29 11.89 13.46
N VAL A 35 6.66 11.11 14.47
CA VAL A 35 6.64 9.64 14.38
C VAL A 35 5.22 9.13 14.22
N GLU A 36 4.26 9.66 14.98
CA GLU A 36 2.84 9.28 14.87
C GLU A 36 2.28 9.57 13.48
N LYS A 37 2.48 10.79 12.97
CA LYS A 37 2.02 11.17 11.62
C LYS A 37 2.65 10.31 10.53
N ARG A 38 3.92 9.94 10.67
CA ARG A 38 4.59 9.03 9.72
C ARG A 38 3.99 7.63 9.74
N LEU A 39 3.69 7.09 10.92
CA LEU A 39 3.05 5.79 11.05
C LEU A 39 1.63 5.80 10.47
N GLU A 40 0.87 6.87 10.72
CA GLU A 40 -0.45 7.06 10.13
C GLU A 40 -0.37 7.13 8.60
N TYR A 41 0.54 7.93 8.06
CA TYR A 41 0.76 8.03 6.62
C TYR A 41 1.10 6.68 5.99
N ILE A 42 2.01 5.90 6.62
CA ILE A 42 2.36 4.55 6.15
C ILE A 42 1.15 3.63 6.19
N GLY A 43 0.34 3.67 7.25
CA GLY A 43 -0.89 2.85 7.35
C GLY A 43 -1.92 3.20 6.27
N ASN A 44 -2.09 4.49 5.99
CA ASN A 44 -2.97 4.96 4.91
C ASN A 44 -2.44 4.56 3.53
N GLU A 45 -1.12 4.57 3.34
CA GLU A 45 -0.45 4.14 2.11
C GLU A 45 -0.69 2.65 1.84
N ILE A 46 -0.53 1.81 2.86
CA ILE A 46 -0.83 0.37 2.79
C ILE A 46 -2.29 0.15 2.37
N SER A 47 -3.22 0.82 3.07
CA SER A 47 -4.66 0.69 2.77
C SER A 47 -5.00 1.12 1.34
N ARG A 48 -4.33 2.16 0.83
CA ARG A 48 -4.51 2.61 -0.56
C ARG A 48 -3.99 1.58 -1.56
N LEU A 49 -2.82 1.00 -1.29
CA LEU A 49 -2.21 -0.03 -2.15
C LEU A 49 -3.07 -1.30 -2.18
N ASP A 50 -3.61 -1.74 -1.04
CA ASP A 50 -4.51 -2.89 -0.97
C ASP A 50 -5.79 -2.66 -1.79
N ALA A 51 -6.37 -1.45 -1.73
CA ALA A 51 -7.52 -1.09 -2.56
C ALA A 51 -7.19 -1.09 -4.06
N GLN A 52 -6.00 -0.61 -4.43
CA GLN A 52 -5.53 -0.63 -5.82
C GLN A 52 -5.28 -2.06 -6.31
N LEU A 53 -4.67 -2.92 -5.48
CA LEU A 53 -4.46 -4.33 -5.78
C LEU A 53 -5.80 -5.03 -6.07
N LYS A 54 -6.77 -4.91 -5.17
CA LYS A 54 -8.10 -5.49 -5.34
C LYS A 54 -8.79 -4.99 -6.62
N SER A 55 -8.72 -3.68 -6.89
CA SER A 55 -9.28 -3.12 -8.12
C SER A 55 -8.63 -3.69 -9.38
N ASN A 56 -7.32 -3.93 -9.34
CA ASN A 56 -6.58 -4.50 -10.48
C ASN A 56 -6.88 -5.99 -10.65
N GLU A 57 -7.00 -6.76 -9.57
CA GLU A 57 -7.44 -8.16 -9.60
C GLU A 57 -8.84 -8.28 -10.21
N ASP A 58 -9.80 -7.45 -9.80
CA ASP A 58 -11.15 -7.44 -10.36
C ASP A 58 -11.15 -7.11 -11.86
N LYS A 59 -10.33 -6.14 -12.28
CA LYS A 59 -10.16 -5.79 -13.71
C LYS A 59 -9.54 -6.94 -14.48
N GLN A 60 -8.54 -7.62 -13.90
CA GLN A 60 -7.88 -8.77 -14.51
C GLN A 60 -8.86 -9.93 -14.68
N ALA A 61 -9.65 -10.24 -13.65
CA ALA A 61 -10.67 -11.28 -13.69
C ALA A 61 -11.73 -11.01 -14.77
N LYS A 62 -12.23 -9.77 -14.86
CA LYS A 62 -13.19 -9.37 -15.91
C LYS A 62 -12.61 -9.53 -17.32
N LYS A 63 -11.36 -9.12 -17.52
CA LYS A 63 -10.68 -9.28 -18.81
C LYS A 63 -10.49 -10.76 -19.17
N ARG A 64 -10.07 -11.58 -18.21
CA ARG A 64 -9.93 -13.04 -18.39
C ARG A 64 -11.26 -13.67 -18.81
N GLN A 65 -12.35 -13.35 -18.11
CA GLN A 65 -13.68 -13.87 -18.47
C GLN A 65 -14.11 -13.43 -19.87
N GLY A 66 -13.80 -12.19 -20.28
CA GLY A 66 -14.09 -11.72 -21.64
C GLY A 66 -13.32 -12.49 -22.72
N ILE A 67 -12.04 -12.80 -22.46
CA ILE A 67 -11.21 -13.63 -23.36
C ILE A 67 -11.78 -15.05 -23.46
N GLU A 68 -12.14 -15.67 -22.33
CA GLU A 68 -12.71 -17.01 -22.31
C GLU A 68 -14.02 -17.11 -23.10
N ARG A 69 -14.91 -16.13 -22.96
CA ARG A 69 -16.15 -16.06 -23.76
C ARG A 69 -15.87 -15.94 -25.26
N MET A 70 -14.95 -15.06 -25.64
CA MET A 70 -14.58 -14.89 -27.05
C MET A 70 -13.97 -16.17 -27.63
N GLN A 71 -13.16 -16.89 -26.85
CA GLN A 71 -12.61 -18.18 -27.26
C GLN A 71 -13.70 -19.24 -27.46
N GLN A 72 -14.68 -19.31 -26.56
CA GLN A 72 -15.83 -20.20 -26.68
C GLN A 72 -16.69 -19.90 -27.92
N GLU A 73 -16.98 -18.62 -28.17
CA GLU A 73 -17.71 -18.18 -29.36
C GLU A 73 -16.96 -18.50 -30.66
N PHE A 74 -15.64 -18.30 -30.68
CA PHE A 74 -14.82 -18.62 -31.84
C PHE A 74 -14.80 -20.13 -32.12
N GLN A 75 -14.70 -20.95 -31.07
CA GLN A 75 -14.68 -22.40 -31.21
C GLN A 75 -16.02 -22.95 -31.69
N SER A 76 -17.15 -22.46 -31.16
CA SER A 76 -18.48 -22.87 -31.63
C SER A 76 -18.73 -22.44 -33.09
N LEU A 77 -18.25 -21.24 -33.48
CA LEU A 77 -18.34 -20.79 -34.87
C LEU A 77 -17.51 -21.67 -35.81
N GLN A 78 -16.28 -22.03 -35.42
CA GLN A 78 -15.45 -22.94 -36.21
C GLN A 78 -16.08 -24.33 -36.37
N GLU A 79 -16.67 -24.89 -35.31
CA GLU A 79 -17.40 -26.16 -35.37
C GLU A 79 -18.60 -26.07 -36.31
N SER A 80 -19.35 -24.96 -36.28
CA SER A 80 -20.50 -24.75 -37.17
C SER A 80 -20.11 -24.63 -38.64
N ILE A 81 -18.98 -23.98 -38.95
CA ILE A 81 -18.44 -23.86 -40.31
C ILE A 81 -17.90 -25.20 -40.81
N ALA A 82 -17.25 -25.99 -39.95
CA ALA A 82 -16.73 -27.31 -40.31
C ALA A 82 -17.83 -28.37 -40.53
N ALA A 83 -19.02 -28.16 -39.96
CA ALA A 83 -20.17 -29.04 -40.10
C ALA A 83 -21.07 -28.70 -41.31
N ALA A 84 -20.83 -27.57 -41.99
CA ALA A 84 -21.56 -27.12 -43.18
C ALA A 84 -20.81 -27.47 -44.48
#